data_AF-A0A1Y1RT66-F1
#
_entry.id   AF-A0A1Y1RT66-F1
#
_cell.length_a   1.000
_cell.length_b   1.000
_cell.length_c   1.000
_cell.angle_alpha   90.00
_cell.angle_beta   90.00
_cell.angle_gamma   90.00
#
_symmetry.space_group_name_H-M   'P 1'
#
loop_
_entity.id
_entity.type
_entity.pdbx_description
1 polymer ?
#
loop_
_entity_poly.entity_id
_entity_poly.type
_entity_poly.pdbx_seq_one_letter_code
_entity_poly.pdbx_strand_id
1 'polypeptide(L)'
;MIHAVLIVFSLMMLASALAAVLLKDVTGSIIAAGVVSLLASVLYLIYGAPDVAMTEAAIGSALTTVVFLIAWGRIKGGEVDQPANRGSSND
;
A
#
# COMPACT_ATOMS: atom_id res chain seq x y z
N MET A 1 12.62 28.73 1.92
CA MET A 1 11.29 28.23 2.34
C MET A 1 10.94 26.90 1.68
N ILE A 2 11.01 26.77 0.34
CA ILE A 2 10.70 25.53 -0.38
C ILE A 2 11.55 24.31 0.08
N HIS A 3 12.82 24.52 0.42
CA HIS A 3 13.69 23.43 0.89
C HIS A 3 13.25 22.86 2.24
N ALA A 4 12.72 23.70 3.15
CA ALA A 4 12.19 23.24 4.42
C ALA A 4 10.96 22.35 4.21
N VAL A 5 10.08 22.72 3.27
CA VAL A 5 8.92 21.92 2.87
C VAL A 5 9.39 20.57 2.33
N LEU A 6 10.35 20.54 1.41
CA LEU A 6 10.90 19.30 0.86
C LEU A 6 11.44 18.39 1.95
N ILE A 7 12.25 18.93 2.88
CA ILE A 7 12.80 18.15 4.00
C ILE A 7 11.68 17.54 4.85
N VAL A 8 10.65 18.32 5.19
CA VAL A 8 9.53 17.83 6.00
C VAL A 8 8.79 16.70 5.29
N PHE A 9 8.44 16.86 4.01
CA PHE A 9 7.76 15.83 3.23
C PHE A 9 8.62 14.58 3.05
N SER A 10 9.93 14.72 2.83
CA SER A 10 10.86 13.59 2.76
C SER A 10 10.97 12.84 4.10
N LEU A 11 11.03 13.55 5.23
CA LEU A 11 11.04 12.91 6.54
C LEU A 11 9.73 12.17 6.83
N MET A 12 8.59 12.76 6.49
CA MET A 12 7.28 12.09 6.57
C MET A 12 7.25 10.84 5.70
N MET A 13 7.77 10.92 4.47
CA MET A 13 7.84 9.77 3.56
C MET A 13 8.70 8.64 4.14
N LEU A 14 9.86 8.96 4.72
CA LEU A 14 10.71 7.96 5.38
C LEU A 14 10.02 7.34 6.59
N ALA A 15 9.31 8.13 7.40
CA ALA A 15 8.53 7.62 8.53
C ALA A 15 7.40 6.69 8.07
N SER A 16 6.67 7.05 7.01
CA SER A 16 5.63 6.20 6.40
C SER A 16 6.19 4.92 5.79
N ALA A 17 7.35 5.00 5.13
CA ALA A 17 8.04 3.82 4.59
C ALA A 17 8.47 2.87 5.70
N LEU A 18 9.02 3.41 6.80
CA LEU A 18 9.37 2.62 7.97
C LEU A 18 8.13 1.98 8.60
N ALA A 19 7.02 2.73 8.73
CA ALA A 19 5.76 2.18 9.20
C ALA A 19 5.24 1.05 8.30
N ALA A 20 5.33 1.19 6.97
CA ALA A 20 4.90 0.15 6.03
C ALA A 20 5.63 -1.18 6.25
N VAL A 21 6.92 -1.13 6.59
CA VAL A 21 7.76 -2.31 6.84
C VAL A 21 7.58 -2.88 8.26
N LEU A 22 7.38 -2.02 9.27
CA LEU A 22 7.33 -2.45 10.67
C LEU A 22 5.94 -2.89 11.15
N LEU A 23 4.87 -2.50 10.44
CA LEU A 23 3.51 -2.90 10.80
C LEU A 23 3.32 -4.41 10.67
N LYS A 24 2.74 -5.02 11.71
CA LYS A 24 2.39 -6.45 11.72
C LYS A 24 1.11 -6.77 10.96
N ASP A 25 0.21 -5.78 10.85
CA ASP A 25 -1.01 -5.92 10.06
C ASP A 25 -0.75 -5.51 8.62
N VAL A 26 -0.97 -6.46 7.70
CA VAL A 26 -0.78 -6.27 6.26
C VAL A 26 -1.68 -5.16 5.72
N THR A 27 -2.90 -5.00 6.26
CA THR A 27 -3.80 -3.91 5.86
C THR A 27 -3.20 -2.55 6.16
N GLY A 28 -2.67 -2.38 7.39
CA GLY A 28 -1.91 -1.21 7.79
C GLY A 28 -0.67 -0.96 6.92
N SER A 29 0.09 -2.01 6.59
CA SER A 29 1.25 -1.90 5.69
C SER A 29 0.88 -1.41 4.28
N ILE A 30 -0.24 -1.90 3.73
CA ILE A 30 -0.73 -1.48 2.41
C ILE A 30 -1.13 0.00 2.43
N ILE A 31 -1.83 0.45 3.48
CA ILE A 31 -2.22 1.85 3.63
C ILE A 31 -0.97 2.75 3.78
N ALA A 32 -0.01 2.34 4.61
CA ALA A 32 1.23 3.08 4.81
C ALA A 32 2.05 3.19 3.50
N ALA A 33 2.09 2.13 2.68
CA ALA A 33 2.69 2.18 1.36
C ALA A 33 1.95 3.14 0.41
N GLY A 34 0.62 3.17 0.44
CA GLY A 34 -0.18 4.15 -0.31
C GLY A 34 0.12 5.60 0.08
N VAL A 35 0.35 5.87 1.37
CA VAL A 35 0.79 7.19 1.87
C VAL A 35 2.15 7.58 1.32
N VAL A 36 3.10 6.64 1.21
CA VAL A 36 4.41 6.90 0.59
C VAL A 36 4.23 7.37 -0.86
N SER A 37 3.40 6.70 -1.66
CA SER A 37 3.10 7.12 -3.03
C SER A 37 2.38 8.47 -3.10
N LEU A 38 1.47 8.77 -2.17
CA LEU A 38 0.82 10.08 -2.11
C LEU A 38 1.83 11.20 -1.84
N LEU A 39 2.74 10.99 -0.88
CA LEU A 39 3.81 11.94 -0.59
C LEU A 39 4.77 12.11 -1.78
N ALA A 40 5.04 11.04 -2.53
CA ALA A 40 5.84 11.09 -3.75
C ALA A 40 5.18 11.95 -4.84
N SER A 41 3.86 11.79 -5.07
CA SER A 41 3.10 12.63 -5.99
C SER A 41 3.17 14.11 -5.63
N VAL A 42 3.04 14.45 -4.33
CA VAL A 42 3.19 15.84 -3.86
C VAL A 42 4.59 16.38 -4.11
N LEU A 43 5.63 15.58 -3.87
CA LEU A 43 7.01 15.98 -4.17
C LEU A 43 7.23 16.23 -5.66
N TYR A 44 6.69 15.38 -6.55
CA TYR A 44 6.75 15.60 -8.00
C TYR A 44 6.09 16.91 -8.42
N LEU A 45 4.95 17.25 -7.80
CA LEU A 45 4.27 18.52 -8.07
C LEU A 45 5.16 19.71 -7.64
N ILE A 46 5.82 19.63 -6.50
CA ILE A 46 6.74 20.67 -6.00
C ILE A 46 7.97 20.81 -6.90
N TYR A 47 8.47 19.72 -7.47
CA TYR A 47 9.59 19.73 -8.41
C TYR A 47 9.23 20.19 -9.83
N GLY A 48 7.95 20.50 -10.10
CA GLY A 48 7.51 20.98 -11.41
C GLY A 48 7.25 19.87 -12.43
N ALA A 49 7.00 18.64 -11.97
CA ALA A 49 6.62 17.50 -12.81
C ALA A 49 5.13 17.13 -12.63
N PRO A 50 4.18 17.95 -13.15
CA PRO A 50 2.75 17.76 -12.91
C PRO A 50 2.18 16.50 -13.55
N ASP A 51 2.68 16.10 -14.73
CA ASP A 51 2.19 14.92 -15.43
C ASP A 51 2.53 13.64 -14.65
N VAL A 52 3.78 13.56 -14.17
CA VAL A 52 4.24 12.45 -13.32
C VAL A 52 3.46 12.44 -12.01
N ALA A 53 3.24 13.60 -11.38
CA ALA A 53 2.47 13.71 -10.14
C ALA A 53 1.04 13.16 -10.30
N MET A 54 0.34 13.50 -11.39
CA MET A 54 -1.00 12.97 -11.66
C MET A 54 -1.01 11.45 -11.82
N THR A 55 -0.04 10.91 -12.57
CA THR A 55 0.05 9.45 -12.76
C THR A 55 0.40 8.72 -11.47
N GLU A 56 1.29 9.25 -10.64
CA GLU A 56 1.67 8.64 -9.37
C GLU A 56 0.53 8.69 -8.35
N ALA A 57 -0.24 9.78 -8.30
CA ALA A 57 -1.42 9.85 -7.44
C ALA A 57 -2.45 8.77 -7.84
N ALA A 58 -2.74 8.64 -9.13
CA ALA A 58 -3.72 7.69 -9.63
C ALA A 58 -3.26 6.23 -9.50
N ILE A 59 -2.03 5.92 -9.92
CA ILE A 59 -1.51 4.55 -9.97
C ILE A 59 -0.93 4.15 -8.61
N GLY A 60 -0.03 4.95 -8.05
CA GLY A 60 0.68 4.62 -6.81
C GLY A 60 -0.25 4.66 -5.60
N SER A 61 -0.88 5.81 -5.33
CA SER A 61 -1.65 5.96 -4.09
C SER A 61 -3.03 5.30 -4.14
N ALA A 62 -3.74 5.34 -5.27
CA ALA A 62 -5.10 4.83 -5.37
C ALA A 62 -5.16 3.40 -5.92
N LEU A 63 -4.75 3.17 -7.17
CA LEU A 63 -4.90 1.86 -7.83
C LEU A 63 -4.14 0.76 -7.10
N THR A 64 -2.86 0.98 -6.80
CA THR A 64 -1.99 -0.03 -6.16
C THR A 64 -2.50 -0.41 -4.77
N THR A 65 -2.90 0.58 -3.96
CA THR A 65 -3.52 0.36 -2.65
C THR A 65 -4.79 -0.49 -2.77
N VAL A 66 -5.71 -0.15 -3.68
CA VAL A 66 -6.95 -0.91 -3.90
C VAL A 66 -6.66 -2.34 -4.33
N VAL A 67 -5.75 -2.53 -5.29
CA VAL A 67 -5.36 -3.87 -5.79
C VAL A 67 -4.79 -4.72 -4.64
N PHE A 68 -3.90 -4.16 -3.81
CA PHE A 68 -3.34 -4.89 -2.68
C PHE A 68 -4.38 -5.21 -1.60
N LEU A 69 -5.30 -4.30 -1.30
CA LEU A 69 -6.39 -4.57 -0.35
C LEU A 69 -7.30 -5.70 -0.84
N ILE A 70 -7.65 -5.71 -2.13
CA ILE A 70 -8.44 -6.78 -2.74
C ILE A 70 -7.68 -8.12 -2.68
N ALA A 71 -6.39 -8.11 -3.03
CA ALA A 71 -5.55 -9.30 -2.97
C ALA A 71 -5.47 -9.86 -1.55
N TRP A 72 -5.23 -8.99 -0.56
CA TRP A 72 -5.19 -9.37 0.85
C TRP A 72 -6.53 -9.93 1.34
N GLY A 73 -7.64 -9.31 0.96
CA GLY A 73 -8.98 -9.82 1.27
C GLY A 73 -9.24 -11.22 0.71
N ARG A 74 -8.76 -11.51 -0.51
CA ARG A 74 -8.85 -12.85 -1.11
C ARG A 74 -7.97 -13.87 -0.41
N ILE A 75 -6.74 -13.51 -0.05
CA ILE A 75 -5.82 -14.40 0.67
C ILE A 75 -6.41 -14.77 2.03
N LYS A 76 -6.92 -13.78 2.78
CA LYS A 76 -7.54 -14.02 4.09
C LYS A 76 -8.85 -14.80 4.01
N GLY A 77 -9.60 -14.68 2.91
CA GLY A 77 -10.87 -15.39 2.69
C GLY A 77 -10.74 -16.78 2.06
N GLY A 78 -9.60 -17.12 1.46
CA GLY A 78 -9.38 -18.38 0.74
C GLY A 78 -9.01 -19.59 1.61
N GLU A 79 -9.03 -19.46 2.93
CA GLU A 79 -8.62 -20.51 3.87
C GLU A 79 -9.77 -21.43 4.34
N VAL A 80 -10.87 -21.50 3.58
CA VAL A 80 -12.00 -22.41 3.87
C VAL A 80 -12.54 -23.01 2.58
N ASP A 81 -11.76 -23.91 1.99
CA ASP A 81 -12.29 -25.05 1.23
C ASP A 81 -11.36 -26.23 1.50
N GLN A 82 -11.33 -26.66 2.76
CA GLN A 82 -10.81 -27.99 3.11
C GLN A 82 -11.79 -28.99 2.49
N PRO A 83 -11.40 -29.77 1.46
CA PRO A 83 -12.31 -30.74 0.87
C PRO A 83 -12.71 -31.72 1.98
N ALA A 84 -14.01 -31.75 2.27
CA ALA A 84 -14.58 -32.63 3.27
C ALA A 84 -14.07 -34.05 3.01
N ASN A 85 -13.41 -34.59 4.03
CA ASN A 85 -12.91 -35.96 4.13
C ASN A 85 -13.97 -36.96 3.62
N ARG A 86 -13.90 -37.33 2.34
CA ARG A 86 -14.58 -38.51 1.79
C ARG A 86 -13.64 -39.68 2.01
N GLY A 87 -13.76 -40.37 3.13
CA GLY A 87 -12.90 -41.53 3.38
C GLY A 87 -12.94 -42.14 4.77
N SER A 88 -14.10 -42.66 5.16
CA SER A 88 -14.26 -43.83 6.05
C SER A 88 -15.78 -44.08 6.07
N SER A 89 -16.37 -44.70 5.05
CA SER A 89 -16.32 -46.13 4.74
C SER A 89 -16.07 -46.98 5.98
N ASN A 90 -17.16 -47.60 6.43
CA ASN A 90 -17.15 -48.79 7.26
C ASN A 90 -16.14 -49.80 6.69
N ASP A 91 -15.22 -50.24 7.52
CA ASP A 91 -14.68 -51.60 7.59
C ASP A 91 -14.27 -51.88 9.04
#